data_AF-A0A927YF64-F1
#
_entry.id   AF-A0A927YF64-F1
#
_cell.length_a   1.000
_cell.length_b   1.000
_cell.length_c   1.000
_cell.angle_alpha   90.00
_cell.angle_beta   90.00
_cell.angle_gamma   90.00
#
_symmetry.space_group_name_H-M   'P 1'
#
loop_
_entity.id
_entity.type
_entity.pdbx_description
1 polymer ?
#
loop_
_entity_poly.entity_id
_entity_poly.type
_entity_poly.pdbx_seq_one_letter_code
_entity_poly.pdbx_strand_id
1 'polypeptide(L)'
;MQFLFEYSDVLQSPYEAFTCGPDTTRFPVRAHWHYFMEIIYLKEGIALVECDGEDYVLEKGDMIMFHPEAVHAIYATEKQPPIYDVLKFD
;
A
#
# COMPACT_ATOMS: atom_id res chain seq x y z
N MET A 1 19.16 -6.12 6.37
CA MET A 1 18.06 -6.52 5.46
C MET A 1 16.77 -6.84 6.19
N GLN A 2 16.77 -7.05 7.51
CA GLN A 2 15.58 -7.34 8.32
C GLN A 2 14.66 -6.12 8.62
N PHE A 3 14.90 -4.97 7.96
CA PHE A 3 14.21 -3.70 8.24
C PHE A 3 13.08 -3.36 7.26
N LEU A 4 12.94 -4.12 6.17
CA LEU A 4 11.93 -3.89 5.12
C LEU A 4 10.83 -4.96 5.13
N PHE A 5 10.96 -6.01 5.94
CA PHE A 5 9.97 -7.06 5.96
C PHE A 5 8.77 -6.65 6.82
N GLU A 6 7.57 -6.70 6.26
CA GLU A 6 6.34 -6.52 7.05
C GLU A 6 5.98 -7.85 7.72
N TYR A 7 6.14 -7.90 9.05
CA TYR A 7 5.89 -9.11 9.86
C TYR A 7 4.40 -9.50 9.97
N SER A 8 3.52 -8.86 9.21
CA SER A 8 2.09 -9.18 9.11
C SER A 8 1.90 -10.45 8.24
N ASP A 9 2.57 -11.54 8.61
CA ASP A 9 2.79 -12.71 7.77
C ASP A 9 1.69 -13.78 7.88
N VAL A 10 0.53 -13.42 8.44
CA VAL A 10 -0.62 -14.31 8.53
C VAL A 10 -1.88 -13.47 8.38
N LEU A 11 -2.42 -13.42 7.16
CA LEU A 11 -3.82 -13.04 6.98
C LEU A 11 -4.66 -14.08 7.74
N GLN A 12 -5.64 -13.64 8.54
CA GLN A 12 -6.50 -14.56 9.30
C GLN A 12 -7.57 -15.20 8.41
N SER A 13 -7.66 -14.78 7.16
CA SER A 13 -8.59 -15.25 6.14
C SER A 13 -7.91 -15.30 4.76
N PRO A 14 -8.44 -16.04 3.78
CA PRO A 14 -7.87 -16.15 2.44
C PRO A 14 -7.68 -14.80 1.72
N TYR A 15 -8.42 -13.79 2.15
CA TYR A 15 -8.20 -12.41 1.79
C TYR A 15 -8.61 -11.50 2.95
N GLU A 16 -8.05 -10.30 3.02
CA GLU A 16 -8.49 -9.24 3.93
C GLU A 16 -8.69 -7.94 3.15
N ALA A 17 -9.72 -7.18 3.51
CA ALA A 17 -10.02 -5.90 2.89
C ALA A 17 -10.29 -4.84 3.96
N PHE A 18 -9.65 -3.68 3.82
CA PHE A 18 -9.80 -2.57 4.77
C PHE A 18 -9.52 -1.23 4.11
N THR A 19 -10.00 -0.15 4.73
CA THR A 19 -9.75 1.23 4.28
C THR A 19 -8.62 1.87 5.07
N CYS A 20 -7.67 2.44 4.35
CA CYS A 20 -6.59 3.27 4.85
C CYS A 20 -6.89 4.75 4.62
N GLY A 21 -6.50 5.58 5.58
CA GLY A 21 -6.69 7.02 5.55
C GLY A 21 -5.94 7.72 6.67
N PRO A 22 -6.17 9.03 6.89
CA PRO A 22 -5.42 9.85 7.85
C PRO A 22 -5.43 9.32 9.29
N ASP A 23 -6.54 8.70 9.70
CA ASP A 23 -6.72 8.20 11.08
C ASP A 23 -6.22 6.76 11.27
N THR A 24 -6.11 5.98 10.19
CA THR A 24 -5.79 4.55 10.24
C THR A 24 -4.37 4.24 9.77
N THR A 25 -3.74 5.14 9.01
CA THR A 25 -2.44 4.91 8.40
C THR A 25 -1.52 6.10 8.61
N ARG A 26 -0.30 5.83 9.09
CA ARG A 26 0.75 6.85 9.19
C ARG A 26 1.52 6.93 7.88
N PHE A 27 1.57 8.13 7.32
CA PHE A 27 2.36 8.40 6.13
C PHE A 27 3.74 8.99 6.48
N PRO A 28 4.78 8.69 5.67
CA PRO A 28 4.75 7.74 4.57
C PRO A 28 4.65 6.30 5.07
N VAL A 29 3.96 5.46 4.30
CA VAL A 29 4.08 4.00 4.45
C VAL A 29 5.47 3.68 3.93
N ARG A 30 6.39 3.41 4.86
CA ARG A 30 7.81 3.22 4.54
C ARG A 30 8.00 2.00 3.65
N ALA A 31 9.09 2.00 2.88
CA ALA A 31 9.45 0.87 2.02
C ALA A 31 9.39 -0.46 2.79
N HIS A 32 8.62 -1.40 2.26
CA HIS A 32 8.49 -2.74 2.80
C HIS A 32 8.12 -3.76 1.72
N TRP A 33 8.16 -5.04 2.08
CA TRP A 33 7.70 -6.15 1.26
C TRP A 33 7.04 -7.21 2.16
N HIS A 34 6.21 -8.05 1.54
CA HIS A 34 5.43 -9.13 2.16
C HIS A 34 5.19 -10.26 1.15
N TYR A 35 4.79 -11.45 1.62
CA TYR A 35 4.53 -12.62 0.75
C TYR A 35 3.14 -12.63 0.11
N PHE A 36 2.15 -11.93 0.68
CA PHE A 36 0.83 -11.82 0.07
C PHE A 36 0.83 -10.87 -1.13
N MET A 37 -0.11 -11.09 -2.05
CA MET A 37 -0.43 -10.08 -3.07
C MET A 37 -1.24 -8.97 -2.43
N GLU A 38 -0.93 -7.71 -2.74
CA GLU A 38 -1.69 -6.55 -2.28
C GLU A 38 -2.21 -5.74 -3.47
N ILE A 39 -3.47 -5.31 -3.40
CA ILE A 39 -4.08 -4.41 -4.36
C ILE A 39 -4.57 -3.18 -3.61
N ILE A 40 -4.26 -2.00 -4.14
CA ILE A 40 -4.72 -0.73 -3.63
C ILE A 40 -5.64 -0.06 -4.65
N TYR A 41 -6.77 0.47 -4.18
CA TYR A 41 -7.67 1.32 -4.96
C TYR A 41 -7.79 2.71 -4.32
N LEU A 42 -7.44 3.76 -5.04
CA LEU A 42 -7.43 5.13 -4.50
C LEU A 42 -8.82 5.77 -4.57
N LYS A 43 -9.41 6.06 -3.42
CA LYS A 43 -10.74 6.68 -3.32
C LYS A 43 -10.69 8.20 -3.35
N GLU A 44 -9.71 8.79 -2.67
CA GLU A 44 -9.54 10.24 -2.53
C GLU A 44 -8.07 10.62 -2.40
N GLY A 45 -7.72 11.82 -2.88
CA GLY A 45 -6.36 12.36 -2.85
C GLY A 45 -5.48 11.87 -3.99
N ILE A 46 -4.17 12.10 -3.85
CA ILE A 46 -3.13 11.68 -4.78
C ILE A 46 -2.04 10.98 -3.98
N ALA A 47 -1.65 9.78 -4.41
CA ALA A 47 -0.57 9.01 -3.80
C ALA A 47 0.61 8.88 -4.78
N LEU A 48 1.82 9.02 -4.26
CA LEU A 48 3.02 8.59 -4.96
C LEU A 48 3.39 7.22 -4.41
N VAL A 49 3.50 6.24 -5.30
CA VAL A 49 3.88 4.88 -4.97
C VAL A 49 5.22 4.57 -5.65
N GLU A 50 6.20 4.19 -4.85
CA GLU A 50 7.47 3.64 -5.35
C GLU A 50 7.35 2.12 -5.27
N CYS A 51 7.62 1.41 -6.37
CA CYS A 51 7.60 -0.06 -6.40
C CYS A 51 8.66 -0.57 -7.38
N ASP A 52 9.54 -1.47 -6.91
CA ASP A 52 10.62 -2.09 -7.69
C ASP A 52 11.52 -1.09 -8.45
N GLY A 53 11.71 0.11 -7.87
CA GLY A 53 12.55 1.17 -8.43
C GLY A 53 11.85 2.09 -9.45
N GLU A 54 10.54 1.91 -9.65
CA GLU A 54 9.71 2.78 -10.49
C GLU A 54 8.71 3.58 -9.64
N ASP A 55 8.41 4.81 -10.10
CA ASP A 55 7.48 5.72 -9.45
C ASP A 55 6.14 5.77 -10.19
N TYR A 56 5.05 5.63 -9.45
CA TYR A 56 3.67 5.67 -9.94
C TYR A 56 2.90 6.76 -9.19
N VAL A 57 2.24 7.65 -9.93
CA VAL A 57 1.28 8.60 -9.35
C VAL A 57 -0.11 8.01 -9.53
N LEU A 58 -0.80 7.79 -8.41
CA LEU A 58 -2.19 7.36 -8.40
C LEU A 58 -3.10 8.55 -8.13
N GLU A 59 -4.15 8.66 -8.93
CA GLU A 59 -5.27 9.57 -8.75
C GLU A 59 -6.56 8.81 -8.39
N LYS A 60 -7.61 9.54 -8.01
CA LYS A 60 -8.89 8.95 -7.65
C LYS A 60 -9.42 8.04 -8.76
N GLY A 61 -9.70 6.79 -8.40
CA GLY A 61 -10.18 5.75 -9.31
C GLY A 61 -9.08 4.83 -9.84
N ASP A 62 -7.82 5.16 -9.61
CA ASP A 62 -6.70 4.31 -9.99
C ASP A 62 -6.55 3.12 -9.05
N MET A 63 -5.96 2.06 -9.61
CA MET A 63 -5.63 0.83 -8.90
C MET A 63 -4.19 0.44 -9.20
N ILE A 64 -3.47 -0.04 -8.18
CA ILE A 64 -2.16 -0.66 -8.32
C ILE A 64 -2.12 -2.01 -7.60
N MET A 65 -1.33 -2.94 -8.12
CA MET A 65 -1.09 -4.26 -7.56
C MET A 65 0.39 -4.40 -7.22
N PHE A 66 0.68 -4.85 -6.00
CA PHE A 66 1.99 -5.29 -5.58
C PHE A 66 2.07 -6.81 -5.65
N HIS A 67 3.06 -7.30 -6.40
CA HIS A 67 3.39 -8.71 -6.39
C HIS A 67 4.00 -9.12 -5.04
N PRO A 68 3.89 -10.40 -4.65
CA PRO A 68 4.67 -10.94 -3.55
C PRO A 68 6.14 -10.55 -3.65
N GLU A 69 6.75 -10.20 -2.52
CA GLU A 69 8.16 -9.82 -2.37
C GLU A 69 8.58 -8.50 -3.07
N ALA A 70 7.66 -7.82 -3.77
CA ALA A 70 7.95 -6.52 -4.36
C ALA A 70 8.14 -5.47 -3.27
N VAL A 71 9.27 -4.74 -3.32
CA VAL A 71 9.53 -3.66 -2.36
C VAL A 71 8.78 -2.43 -2.81
N HIS A 72 7.92 -1.92 -1.94
CA HIS A 72 7.10 -0.76 -2.24
C HIS A 72 6.91 0.19 -1.05
N ALA A 73 6.66 1.46 -1.36
CA ALA A 73 6.41 2.54 -0.41
C ALA A 73 5.26 3.44 -0.90
N ILE A 74 4.53 4.06 0.02
CA ILE A 74 3.40 4.93 -0.31
C ILE A 74 3.57 6.28 0.38
N TYR A 75 3.57 7.33 -0.41
CA TYR A 75 3.78 8.71 0.01
C TYR A 75 2.52 9.54 -0.23
N ALA A 76 2.15 10.35 0.77
CA ALA A 76 1.17 11.41 0.57
C ALA A 76 1.84 12.57 -0.19
N THR A 77 1.25 12.98 -1.31
CA THR A 77 1.77 14.09 -2.12
C THR A 77 1.21 15.46 -1.69
N GLU A 78 0.07 15.45 -0.99
CA GLU A 78 -0.63 16.65 -0.54
C GLU A 78 -0.59 16.81 0.99
N LYS A 79 -1.07 17.96 1.48
CA LYS A 79 -1.21 18.21 2.93
C LYS A 79 -2.17 17.24 3.62
N GLN A 80 -3.15 16.71 2.88
CA GLN A 80 -4.08 15.71 3.38
C GLN A 80 -3.66 14.34 2.84
N PRO A 81 -3.49 13.32 3.71
CA PRO A 81 -3.18 11.98 3.26
C PRO A 81 -4.29 11.38 2.39
N PRO A 82 -3.96 10.53 1.40
CA PRO A 82 -4.95 9.87 0.58
C PRO A 82 -5.82 8.90 1.37
N ILE A 83 -7.01 8.63 0.84
CA ILE A 83 -7.90 7.55 1.31
C ILE A 83 -7.92 6.47 0.24
N TYR A 84 -7.61 5.25 0.63
CA TYR A 84 -7.56 4.10 -0.28
C TYR A 84 -8.09 2.84 0.37
N ASP A 85 -8.62 1.93 -0.45
CA ASP A 85 -8.95 0.58 -0.03
C ASP A 85 -7.79 -0.35 -0.36
N VAL A 86 -7.54 -1.28 0.57
CA VAL A 86 -6.52 -2.31 0.46
C VAL A 86 -7.22 -3.66 0.39
N LEU A 87 -6.76 -4.52 -0.51
CA LEU A 87 -7.15 -5.92 -0.62
C LEU A 87 -5.90 -6.79 -0.64
N LYS A 88 -5.73 -7.65 0.36
CA LYS A 88 -4.60 -8.57 0.51
C LYS A 88 -5.05 -10.01 0.26
N PHE A 89 -4.24 -10.82 -0.41
CA PHE A 89 -4.49 -12.25 -0.69
C PHE A 89 -3.32 -13.12 -0.24
N ASP A 90 -3.61 -14.15 0.57
CA ASP A 90 -2.64 -15.20 0.99
C ASP A 90 -2.43 -16.24 -0.11
#